data_AF-A0A8T5S7N3-F1
#
_entry.id   AF-A0A8T5S7N3-F1
#
_cell.length_a   1.000
_cell.length_b   1.000
_cell.length_c   1.000
_cell.angle_alpha   90.00
_cell.angle_beta   90.00
_cell.angle_gamma   90.00
#
_symmetry.space_group_name_H-M   'P 1'
#
loop_
_entity.id
_entity.type
_entity.pdbx_description
1 polymer ?
#
loop_
_entity_poly.entity_id
_entity_poly.type
_entity_poly.pdbx_seq_one_letter_code
_entity_poly.pdbx_strand_id
1 'polypeptide(L)'
;MTIQDKTIVGKKGEILPKKLLRDMAGINPGDEVLIEAFKGELIIKKIYSIDEALSMPVIDSGTPTSIEKDLEEERLLQEKLTNEEH
;
A
#
# COMPACT_ATOMS: atom_id res chain seq x y z
N MET A 1 11.76 0.52 -8.43
CA MET A 1 12.50 1.79 -8.64
C MET A 1 11.82 2.86 -7.82
N THR A 2 12.55 3.79 -7.21
CA THR A 2 11.96 4.88 -6.43
C THR A 2 12.39 6.19 -7.07
N ILE A 3 11.46 7.10 -7.32
CA ILE A 3 11.76 8.45 -7.79
C ILE A 3 11.56 9.43 -6.64
N GLN A 4 12.39 10.47 -6.61
CA GLN A 4 12.41 11.46 -5.54
C GLN A 4 12.48 12.86 -6.15
N ASP A 5 11.90 13.83 -5.48
CA ASP A 5 12.00 15.22 -5.86
C ASP A 5 12.02 16.10 -4.60
N LYS A 6 12.73 17.23 -4.67
CA LYS A 6 12.76 18.21 -3.59
C LYS A 6 11.69 19.27 -3.84
N THR A 7 10.84 19.48 -2.84
CA THR A 7 9.84 20.56 -2.84
C THR A 7 9.89 21.34 -1.54
N ILE A 8 9.29 22.53 -1.55
CA ILE A 8 9.16 23.41 -0.38
C ILE A 8 7.73 23.27 0.13
N VAL A 9 7.56 23.20 1.45
CA VAL A 9 6.25 23.23 2.09
C VAL A 9 5.67 24.63 1.90
N GLY A 10 4.46 24.70 1.34
CA GLY A 10 3.77 25.95 1.09
C GLY A 10 3.29 26.61 2.39
N LYS A 11 2.71 27.81 2.25
CA LYS A 11 2.43 28.69 3.40
C LYS A 11 1.39 28.13 4.37
N LYS A 12 0.54 27.22 3.91
CA LYS A 12 -0.51 26.56 4.70
C LYS A 12 -0.13 25.11 5.05
N GLY A 13 1.12 24.71 4.85
CA GLY A 13 1.56 23.33 5.07
C GLY A 13 1.35 22.41 3.87
N GLU A 14 0.97 22.94 2.71
CA GLU A 14 0.74 22.15 1.51
C GLU A 14 2.05 21.60 0.93
N ILE A 15 2.03 20.33 0.53
CA ILE A 15 3.11 19.68 -0.20
C ILE A 15 2.55 19.30 -1.56
N LEU A 16 3.11 19.88 -2.63
CA LEU A 16 2.66 19.65 -3.99
C LEU A 16 3.59 18.66 -4.70
N PRO A 17 3.24 17.35 -4.78
CA PRO A 17 4.06 16.39 -5.52
C PRO A 17 4.02 16.72 -7.02
N LYS A 18 5.18 16.68 -7.69
CA LYS A 18 5.26 16.87 -9.15
C LYS A 18 4.50 15.78 -9.90
N LYS A 19 4.11 16.09 -11.14
CA LYS A 19 3.33 15.17 -11.99
C LYS A 19 3.96 13.77 -12.07
N LEU A 20 5.27 13.68 -12.32
CA LEU A 20 5.98 12.39 -12.40
C LEU A 20 5.83 11.52 -11.13
N LEU A 21 5.90 12.13 -9.94
CA LEU A 21 5.70 11.42 -8.66
C LEU A 21 4.27 10.89 -8.54
N ARG A 22 3.28 11.69 -8.92
CA ARG A 22 1.87 11.29 -8.86
C ARG A 22 1.54 10.21 -9.87
N ASP A 23 2.02 10.34 -11.11
CA ASP A 23 1.82 9.37 -12.18
C ASP A 23 2.40 8.01 -11.78
N MET A 24 3.59 7.99 -11.17
CA MET A 24 4.22 6.77 -10.66
C MET A 24 3.47 6.17 -9.46
N ALA A 25 2.89 7.00 -8.59
CA ALA A 25 2.07 6.56 -7.47
C ALA A 25 0.63 6.19 -7.86
N GLY A 26 0.25 6.40 -9.13
CA GLY A 26 -1.11 6.17 -9.64
C GLY A 26 -2.16 7.14 -9.09
N ILE A 27 -1.75 8.29 -8.54
CA ILE A 27 -2.64 9.28 -7.90
C ILE A 27 -3.07 10.34 -8.91
N ASN A 28 -4.36 10.41 -9.20
CA ASN A 28 -4.96 11.37 -10.12
C ASN A 28 -5.67 12.52 -9.37
N PRO A 29 -5.89 13.68 -10.03
CA PRO A 29 -6.74 14.72 -9.47
C PRO A 29 -8.15 14.19 -9.18
N GLY A 30 -8.61 14.34 -7.94
CA GLY A 30 -9.91 13.84 -7.49
C GLY A 30 -9.86 12.52 -6.73
N ASP A 31 -8.73 11.81 -6.76
CA ASP A 31 -8.56 10.57 -5.99
C ASP A 31 -8.56 10.87 -4.48
N GLU A 32 -9.14 9.96 -3.71
CA GLU A 32 -8.95 9.93 -2.26
C GLU A 32 -7.62 9.25 -1.92
N VAL A 33 -6.94 9.78 -0.91
CA VAL A 33 -5.65 9.26 -0.44
C VAL A 33 -5.64 9.14 1.07
N LEU A 34 -4.98 8.10 1.56
CA LEU A 34 -4.64 7.93 2.96
C LEU A 34 -3.28 8.56 3.22
N ILE A 35 -3.20 9.47 4.19
CA ILE A 35 -1.94 10.09 4.62
C ILE A 35 -1.64 9.59 6.02
N GLU A 36 -0.51 8.91 6.17
CA GLU A 36 0.00 8.43 7.45
C GLU A 36 1.36 9.06 7.76
N ALA A 37 1.60 9.33 9.04
CA ALA A 37 2.88 9.83 9.51
C ALA A 37 3.61 8.71 10.22
N PHE A 38 4.84 8.44 9.77
CA PHE A 38 5.81 7.61 10.46
C PHE A 38 7.00 8.50 10.82
N LYS A 39 7.70 8.27 11.91
CA LYS A 39 8.69 9.22 12.48
C LYS A 39 9.63 9.85 11.41
N GLY A 40 9.38 11.12 11.05
CA GLY A 40 10.16 11.88 10.06
C GLY A 40 9.71 11.74 8.60
N GLU A 41 8.65 10.98 8.34
CA GLU A 41 8.15 10.62 7.01
C GLU A 41 6.63 10.82 6.93
N LEU A 42 6.18 11.32 5.77
CA LEU A 42 4.78 11.29 5.39
C LEU A 42 4.61 10.31 4.25
N ILE A 43 3.79 9.28 4.48
CA ILE A 43 3.49 8.25 3.50
C ILE A 43 2.08 8.52 2.98
N ILE A 44 1.96 8.66 1.66
CA ILE A 44 0.70 8.92 0.98
C ILE A 44 0.35 7.68 0.17
N LYS A 45 -0.78 7.05 0.48
CA LYS A 45 -1.27 5.84 -0.18
C LYS A 45 -2.54 6.18 -0.96
N LYS A 46 -2.63 5.72 -2.20
CA LYS A 46 -3.88 5.80 -2.96
C LYS A 46 -4.95 4.90 -2.31
N ILE A 47 -6.15 5.44 -2.15
CA ILE A 47 -7.34 4.64 -1.86
C ILE A 47 -7.97 4.31 -3.19
N TYR A 48 -8.07 3.02 -3.51
CA TYR A 48 -8.69 2.57 -4.76
C TYR A 48 -10.21 2.56 -4.63
N SER A 49 -10.89 2.97 -5.69
CA SER A 49 -12.32 2.71 -5.85
C SER A 49 -12.58 1.21 -6.00
N ILE A 50 -13.84 0.80 -5.77
CA ILE A 50 -14.27 -0.59 -5.95
C ILE A 50 -13.98 -1.07 -7.38
N ASP A 51 -14.32 -0.25 -8.37
CA ASP A 51 -14.13 -0.59 -9.79
C ASP A 51 -12.64 -0.74 -10.14
N GLU A 52 -11.79 0.16 -9.64
CA GLU A 52 -10.33 0.03 -9.81
C GLU A 52 -9.81 -1.26 -9.17
N ALA A 53 -10.23 -1.55 -7.93
CA ALA A 53 -9.80 -2.75 -7.21
C ALA A 53 -10.21 -4.04 -7.93
N LEU A 54 -11.43 -4.11 -8.47
CA LEU A 54 -11.92 -5.25 -9.23
C LEU A 54 -11.26 -5.40 -10.61
N SER A 55 -10.76 -4.29 -11.17
CA SER A 55 -10.04 -4.30 -12.45
C SER A 55 -8.56 -4.67 -12.31
N MET A 56 -8.04 -4.77 -11.08
CA MET A 56 -6.64 -5.12 -10.85
C MET A 56 -6.35 -6.54 -11.36
N PRO A 57 -5.11 -6.78 -11.83
CA PRO A 57 -4.68 -8.13 -12.17
C PRO A 57 -4.92 -9.07 -10.99
N VAL A 58 -5.51 -10.23 -11.29
CA VAL A 58 -5.64 -11.31 -10.32
C VAL A 58 -4.23 -11.75 -9.93
N ILE A 59 -3.85 -11.47 -8.69
CA ILE A 59 -2.53 -11.83 -8.14
C ILE A 59 -2.49 -13.25 -7.61
N ASP A 60 -3.66 -13.84 -7.36
CA ASP A 60 -3.80 -15.18 -6.82
C ASP A 60 -5.16 -15.79 -7.18
N SER A 61 -5.23 -17.11 -7.25
CA SER A 61 -6.45 -17.84 -7.61
C SER A 61 -6.68 -18.99 -6.64
N GLY A 62 -7.88 -19.08 -6.09
CA GLY A 62 -8.23 -20.13 -5.15
C GLY A 62 -9.74 -20.31 -5.02
N THR A 63 -10.12 -21.39 -4.33
CA THR A 63 -11.47 -21.57 -3.80
C THR A 63 -11.46 -21.12 -2.33
N PRO A 64 -12.62 -20.80 -1.73
CA PRO A 64 -12.68 -20.47 -0.30
C PRO A 64 -11.97 -21.53 0.57
N THR A 65 -12.17 -22.81 0.27
CA THR A 65 -11.54 -23.92 0.98
C THR A 65 -10.02 -23.98 0.83
N SER A 66 -9.48 -23.63 -0.35
CA SER A 66 -8.02 -23.59 -0.52
C SER A 66 -7.41 -22.42 0.23
N ILE A 67 -8.05 -21.24 0.18
CA ILE A 67 -7.59 -20.04 0.90
C ILE A 67 -7.59 -20.26 2.41
N GLU A 68 -8.65 -20.86 2.95
CA GLU A 68 -8.73 -21.21 4.38
C GLU A 68 -7.61 -22.15 4.80
N LYS A 69 -7.28 -23.13 3.95
CA LYS A 69 -6.19 -24.06 4.20
C LYS A 69 -4.82 -23.37 4.18
N ASP A 70 -4.58 -22.51 3.20
CA ASP A 70 -3.32 -21.76 3.06
C ASP A 70 -3.10 -20.82 4.27
N LEU A 71 -4.17 -20.17 4.75
CA LEU A 71 -4.13 -19.34 5.95
C LEU A 71 -3.77 -20.13 7.21
N GLU A 72 -4.32 -21.34 7.37
CA GLU A 72 -4.04 -22.20 8.53
C GLU A 72 -2.60 -22.75 8.49
N GLU A 73 -2.11 -23.14 7.32
CA GLU A 73 -0.72 -23.60 7.14
C GLU A 73 0.28 -22.48 7.49
N GLU A 74 0.03 -21.26 7.04
CA GLU A 74 0.85 -20.08 7.37
C GLU A 74 0.81 -19.76 8.87
N ARG A 75 -0.37 -19.84 9.51
CA ARG A 75 -0.52 -19.64 10.96
C ARG A 75 0.34 -20.62 11.75
N LEU A 76 0.27 -21.92 11.41
CA LEU A 76 1.05 -22.96 12.06
C LEU A 76 2.56 -22.77 11.86
N LEU A 77 2.97 -22.28 10.69
CA LEU A 77 4.37 -21.97 10.39
C LEU A 77 4.89 -20.83 11.29
N GLN A 78 4.13 -19.73 11.40
CA GLN A 78 4.51 -18.60 12.23
C GLN A 78 4.58 -18.97 13.72
N GLU A 79 3.65 -19.80 14.20
CA GLU A 79 3.69 -20.31 15.58
C GLU A 79 4.93 -21.15 15.86
N LYS A 80 5.33 -22.01 14.93
CA LYS A 80 6.57 -22.79 15.06
C LYS A 80 7.80 -21.90 15.11
N LEU A 81 7.92 -20.96 14.16
CA LEU A 81 9.06 -20.04 14.10
C LEU A 81 9.18 -19.21 15.39
N THR A 82 8.06 -18.72 15.91
CA THR A 82 8.04 -17.93 17.16
C THR A 82 8.45 -18.76 18.38
N ASN A 83 8.07 -20.05 18.42
CA ASN A 83 8.37 -20.93 19.54
C ASN A 83 9.78 -21.54 19.48
N GLU A 84 10.38 -21.66 18.29
CA GLU A 84 11.74 -22.17 18.10
C GLU A 84 12.84 -21.11 18.32
N GLU A 85 12.50 -19.82 18.34
CA GLU A 85 13.41 -18.72 18.69
C GLU A 85 13.60 -18.52 20.22
N HIS A 86 12.98 -19.37 21.05
CA HIS A 86 13.01 -19.31 22.52
C HIS A 86 13.75 -20.48 23.18
#